data_AF-A0A3M2ZCK0-F1
#
_entry.id   AF-A0A3M2ZCK0-F1
#
_cell.length_a   1.000
_cell.length_b   1.000
_cell.length_c   1.000
_cell.angle_alpha   90.00
_cell.angle_beta   90.00
_cell.angle_gamma   90.00
#
_symmetry.space_group_name_H-M   'P 1'
#
loop_
_entity.id
_entity.type
_entity.pdbx_description
1 polymer ?
#
loop_
_entity_poly.entity_id
_entity_poly.type
_entity_poly.pdbx_seq_one_letter_code
_entity_poly.pdbx_strand_id
1 'polypeptide(L)' 'MACGLKSQLRVIEKALIQESLKRHDNCVDSVSLELDVPRRTLYRRIKELQI' A
#
# COMPACT_ATOMS: atom_id res chain seq x y z
N MET A 1 5.60 -9.35 23.47
CA MET A 1 4.87 -8.07 23.56
C MET A 1 5.13 -7.29 22.28
N ALA A 2 4.43 -7.63 21.18
CA ALA A 2 4.78 -7.12 19.85
C ALA A 2 4.27 -5.69 19.66
N CYS A 3 5.15 -4.79 19.20
CA CYS A 3 4.90 -3.36 19.02
C CYS A 3 3.57 -3.08 18.28
N GLY A 4 2.55 -2.60 19.00
CA GLY A 4 1.26 -2.20 18.42
C GLY A 4 1.41 -1.21 17.26
N LEU A 5 2.41 -0.32 17.35
CA LEU A 5 2.74 0.64 16.29
C LEU A 5 3.01 -0.02 14.93
N LYS A 6 3.78 -1.11 14.88
CA LYS A 6 4.10 -1.77 13.60
C LYS A 6 2.86 -2.40 12.97
N SER A 7 1.93 -2.90 13.79
CA SER A 7 0.66 -3.44 13.31
C SER A 7 -0.25 -2.33 12.80
N GLN A 8 -0.37 -1.23 13.54
CA GLN A 8 -1.13 -0.05 13.12
C GLN A 8 -0.57 0.57 11.84
N LEU A 9 0.75 0.69 11.72
CA LEU A 9 1.41 1.19 10.51
C LEU A 9 1.07 0.31 9.30
N ARG A 10 1.03 -1.02 9.48
CA ARG A 10 0.66 -1.96 8.43
C ARG A 10 -0.82 -1.82 8.00
N VAL A 11 -1.72 -1.59 8.95
CA VAL A 11 -3.15 -1.36 8.66
C VAL A 11 -3.33 -0.04 7.91
N ILE A 12 -2.63 1.02 8.33
CA ILE A 12 -2.66 2.32 7.66
C ILE A 12 -2.08 2.18 6.25
N GLU A 13 -0.92 1.54 6.08
CA GLU A 13 -0.28 1.30 4.77
C GLU A 13 -1.21 0.51 3.84
N LYS A 14 -1.91 -0.52 4.36
CA LYS A 14 -2.91 -1.28 3.61
C LYS A 14 -4.08 -0.41 3.15
N ALA A 15 -4.66 0.37 4.06
CA ALA A 15 -5.77 1.25 3.73
C ALA A 15 -5.37 2.28 2.66
N LEU A 16 -4.19 2.90 2.81
CA LEU A 16 -3.67 3.89 1.87
C LEU A 16 -3.47 3.31 0.47
N ILE A 17 -2.83 2.14 0.37
CA ILE A 17 -2.63 1.46 -0.92
C ILE A 17 -3.97 1.05 -1.53
N GLN A 18 -4.91 0.51 -0.75
CA GLN A 18 -6.24 0.12 -1.25
C GLN A 18 -7.05 1.32 -1.74
N GLU A 19 -7.08 2.42 -1.01
CA GLU A 19 -7.79 3.63 -1.43
C GLU A 19 -7.17 4.24 -2.68
N SER A 20 -5.84 4.28 -2.76
CA SER A 20 -5.13 4.77 -3.94
C SER A 20 -5.44 3.87 -5.16
N LEU A 21 -5.34 2.53 -5.00
CA LEU A 21 -5.71 1.60 -6.07
C LEU A 21 -7.17 1.78 -6.51
N LYS A 22 -8.11 1.93 -5.58
CA LYS A 22 -9.52 2.14 -5.90
C LYS A 22 -9.77 3.47 -6.61
N ARG A 23 -9.05 4.54 -6.24
CA ARG A 23 -9.15 5.87 -6.86
C ARG A 23 -8.62 5.88 -8.29
N HIS A 24 -7.64 5.03 -8.58
CA HIS A 24 -6.94 4.96 -9.87
C HIS A 24 -7.29 3.70 -10.69
N ASP A 25 -8.47 3.09 -10.50
CA ASP A 25 -8.92 1.90 -11.26
C ASP A 25 -7.90 0.72 -11.24
N ASN A 26 -7.32 0.45 -10.08
CA ASN A 26 -6.27 -0.54 -9.88
C ASN A 26 -4.99 -0.29 -10.72
N CYS A 27 -4.80 0.93 -11.23
CA CYS A 27 -3.59 1.29 -11.96
C CYS A 27 -2.43 1.54 -11.00
N VAL A 28 -1.57 0.52 -10.84
CA VAL A 28 -0.37 0.58 -9.99
C VAL A 28 0.57 1.72 -10.40
N ASP A 29 0.52 2.14 -11.66
CA ASP A 29 1.37 3.17 -12.23
C ASP A 29 1.00 4.55 -11.70
N SER A 30 -0.30 4.88 -11.76
CA SER A 30 -0.83 6.13 -11.21
C SER A 30 -0.68 6.18 -9.70
N VAL A 31 -0.88 5.06 -9.01
CA VAL A 31 -0.65 4.97 -7.56
C VAL A 31 0.83 5.11 -7.20
N SER A 32 1.73 4.57 -8.04
CA SER A 32 3.18 4.72 -7.89
C SER A 32 3.61 6.18 -8.01
N LEU A 33 2.95 6.95 -8.88
CA LEU A 33 3.16 8.38 -9.03
C LEU A 33 2.53 9.20 -7.88
N GLU A 34 1.31 8.87 -7.44
CA GLU A 34 0.64 9.60 -6.35
C GLU A 34 1.34 9.41 -5.01
N LEU A 35 1.74 8.17 -4.69
CA LEU A 35 2.38 7.85 -3.42
C LEU A 35 3.91 8.07 -3.45
N ASP A 36 4.47 8.46 -4.60
CA ASP A 36 5.92 8.56 -4.86
C ASP A 36 6.69 7.28 -4.48
N VAL A 37 6.05 6.11 -4.67
CA VAL A 37 6.61 4.81 -4.31
C VAL A 37 6.88 4.01 -5.57
N PRO A 38 8.06 3.39 -5.74
CA PRO A 38 8.34 2.57 -6.92
C PRO A 38 7.33 1.42 -7.09
N ARG A 39 6.90 1.13 -8.33
CA ARG A 39 6.06 -0.02 -8.69
C ARG A 39 6.49 -1.33 -8.02
N ARG A 40 7.81 -1.60 -7.99
CA ARG A 40 8.38 -2.80 -7.36
C ARG A 40 8.04 -2.89 -5.86
N THR A 41 8.12 -1.78 -5.16
CA THR A 41 7.78 -1.69 -3.74
C THR A 41 6.28 -1.86 -3.55
N LEU A 42 5.47 -1.19 -4.37
CA LEU A 42 4.01 -1.33 -4.36
C LEU A 42 3.56 -2.79 -4.56
N TYR A 43 4.10 -3.48 -5.57
CA TYR A 43 3.82 -4.90 -5.80
C TYR A 43 4.23 -5.78 -4.62
N ARG A 44 5.39 -5.50 -4.01
CA ARG A 44 5.84 -6.24 -2.82
C ARG A 44 4.88 -6.00 -1.65
N ARG A 45 4.42 -4.76 -1.45
CA ARG A 45 3.47 -4.40 -0.41
C ARG A 45 2.09 -5.01 -0.64
N ILE A 46 1.55 -4.96 -1.85
CA ILE A 46 0.29 -5.63 -2.20
C ILE A 46 0.37 -7.13 -1.86
N LYS A 47 1.48 -7.78 -2.23
CA LYS A 47 1.72 -9.20 -1.92
C LYS A 47 1.89 -9.46 -0.41
N GLU A 48 2.61 -8.59 0.31
CA GLU A 48 2.81 -8.67 1.77
C GLU A 48 1.54 -8.37 2.57
N LEU A 49 0.65 -7.51 2.05
CA LEU A 49 -0.57 -7.04 2.69
C LEU A 49 -1.82 -7.84 2.28
N GLN A 50 -1.63 -8.80 1.35
CA GLN A 50 -2.69 -9.63 0.76
C GLN A 50 -3.88 -8.77 0.32
N ILE A 51 -3.58 -7.79 -0.54
CA ILE A 51 -4.56 -6.93 -1.23
C ILE A 51 -4.84 -7.52 -2.60
#